data_AF-A0A367J747-F1
#
_entry.id   AF-A0A367J747-F1
#
_cell.length_a   1.000
_cell.length_b   1.000
_cell.length_c   1.000
_cell.angle_alpha   90.00
_cell.angle_beta   90.00
_cell.angle_gamma   90.00
#
_symmetry.space_group_name_H-M   'P 1'
#
loop_
_entity.id
_entity.type
_entity.pdbx_description
1 polymer ?
#
loop_
_entity_poly.entity_id
_entity_poly.type
_entity_poly.pdbx_seq_one_letter_code
_entity_poly.pdbx_strand_id
1 'polypeptide(L)'
;TMIVDDRRVITGSANINERSQLGTRDSEIAACIEDEDWLDSTLNGENVRVGKYAHSLRMRLMAEHIGLDVDQMDKEKYSKQDDNRGDGCLPPFTLEENDDHLQKRTSSTKESQNLIKNTKRKSLNYLDFWSTLDCDTNTNNDPKNSLPEYYTGSPSNFKKRDELSLYEILKDPVGDSFQKFWHTLARSNTDLFRRSFLVMPDNNVKNWDEYHHFIKMAKVFLGRTDTKHGGTSAASASVQGKVVDLLKQIKGHLVIWPNYFMEQEDENNEFIFQIDKIPPIEIFD
;
A
#
# COMPACT_ATOMS: atom_id res chain seq x y z
N THR A 1 2.99 -5.60 -16.11
CA THR A 1 1.98 -6.66 -16.39
C THR A 1 0.63 -6.03 -16.65
N MET A 2 -0.10 -6.54 -17.64
CA MET A 2 -1.46 -6.11 -17.98
C MET A 2 -2.34 -7.35 -18.08
N ILE A 3 -3.52 -7.32 -17.47
CA ILE A 3 -4.51 -8.40 -17.53
C ILE A 3 -5.77 -7.82 -18.15
N VAL A 4 -6.30 -8.48 -19.18
CA VAL A 4 -7.47 -8.02 -19.94
C VAL A 4 -8.55 -9.10 -19.88
N ASP A 5 -9.74 -8.70 -19.40
CA ASP A 5 -10.96 -9.51 -19.31
C ASP A 5 -10.83 -10.87 -18.60
N ASP A 6 -9.81 -11.05 -17.75
CA ASP A 6 -9.39 -12.36 -17.24
C ASP A 6 -9.16 -13.39 -18.38
N ARG A 7 -8.71 -12.95 -19.57
CA ARG A 7 -8.48 -13.82 -20.75
C ARG A 7 -7.08 -13.72 -21.32
N ARG A 8 -6.48 -12.54 -21.24
CA ARG A 8 -5.15 -12.26 -21.78
C ARG A 8 -4.27 -11.65 -20.72
N VAL A 9 -3.01 -12.07 -20.70
CA VAL A 9 -1.98 -11.47 -19.86
C VAL A 9 -0.82 -11.04 -20.74
N ILE A 10 -0.43 -9.76 -20.65
CA ILE A 10 0.81 -9.26 -21.22
C ILE A 10 1.78 -9.03 -20.07
N THR A 11 2.92 -9.68 -20.11
CA THR A 11 3.97 -9.56 -19.09
C THR A 11 5.33 -9.41 -19.75
N GLY A 12 6.21 -8.59 -19.18
CA GLY A 12 7.47 -8.24 -19.83
C GLY A 12 8.20 -7.13 -19.10
N SER A 13 9.29 -6.66 -19.72
CA SER A 13 10.11 -5.56 -19.21
C SER A 13 9.58 -4.18 -19.60
N ALA A 14 8.75 -4.09 -20.65
CA ALA A 14 8.25 -2.82 -21.18
C ALA A 14 7.35 -2.07 -20.19
N ASN A 15 7.73 -0.84 -19.85
CA ASN A 15 6.91 0.10 -19.12
C ASN A 15 5.85 0.76 -20.04
N ILE A 16 4.86 1.42 -19.44
CA ILE A 16 3.90 2.25 -20.19
C ILE A 16 4.47 3.66 -20.34
N ASN A 17 5.39 3.82 -21.30
CA ASN A 17 6.05 5.09 -21.63
C ASN A 17 6.63 5.01 -23.06
N GLU A 18 7.07 6.14 -23.62
CA GLU A 18 7.62 6.15 -24.98
C GLU A 18 8.94 5.38 -25.07
N ARG A 19 9.77 5.45 -24.02
CA ARG A 19 11.06 4.76 -23.96
C ARG A 19 10.95 3.26 -24.24
N SER A 20 9.97 2.59 -23.63
CA SER A 20 9.75 1.16 -23.78
C SER A 20 8.86 0.82 -24.99
N GLN A 21 7.91 1.68 -25.39
CA GLN A 21 6.89 1.33 -26.39
C GLN A 21 7.22 1.74 -27.84
N LEU A 22 8.09 2.73 -28.05
CA LEU A 22 8.39 3.24 -29.40
C LEU A 22 9.21 2.25 -30.25
N GLY A 23 9.95 1.34 -29.62
CA GLY A 23 10.76 0.30 -30.28
C GLY A 23 12.07 0.77 -30.89
N THR A 24 12.30 2.09 -30.99
CA THR A 24 13.58 2.67 -31.44
C THR A 24 14.49 3.12 -30.29
N ARG A 25 14.00 3.04 -29.05
CA ARG A 25 14.72 3.45 -27.83
C ARG A 25 15.23 2.20 -27.09
N ASP A 26 14.63 1.83 -25.97
CA ASP A 26 15.10 0.70 -25.16
C ASP A 26 14.73 -0.64 -25.81
N SER A 27 15.59 -1.64 -25.64
CA SER A 27 15.29 -3.02 -26.07
C SER A 27 14.43 -3.71 -25.02
N GLU A 28 13.20 -4.03 -25.39
CA GLU A 28 12.22 -4.64 -24.50
C GLU A 28 11.82 -6.05 -24.94
N ILE A 29 11.35 -6.86 -23.99
CA ILE A 29 10.75 -8.16 -24.25
C ILE A 29 9.41 -8.28 -23.52
N ALA A 30 8.42 -8.83 -24.20
CA ALA A 30 7.12 -9.13 -23.61
C ALA A 30 6.56 -10.45 -24.15
N ALA A 31 5.83 -11.16 -23.31
CA ALA A 31 5.03 -12.32 -23.65
C ALA A 31 3.55 -11.97 -23.57
N CYS A 32 2.79 -12.36 -24.60
CA CYS A 32 1.33 -12.36 -24.58
C CYS A 32 0.85 -13.79 -24.33
N ILE A 33 0.15 -13.98 -23.22
CA ILE A 33 -0.35 -15.27 -22.75
C ILE A 33 -1.86 -15.28 -22.97
N GLU A 34 -2.34 -16.22 -23.77
CA GLU A 34 -3.77 -16.50 -23.98
C GLU A 34 -4.04 -17.93 -23.52
N ASP A 35 -5.04 -18.09 -22.65
CA ASP A 35 -5.42 -19.41 -22.15
C ASP A 35 -6.24 -20.19 -23.17
N GLU A 36 -5.97 -21.50 -23.26
CA GLU A 36 -6.86 -22.46 -23.89
C GLU A 36 -7.82 -23.12 -22.87
N ASP A 37 -7.46 -23.07 -21.59
CA ASP A 37 -8.24 -23.60 -20.47
C ASP A 37 -9.21 -22.54 -19.94
N TRP A 38 -10.50 -22.85 -20.02
CA TRP A 38 -11.57 -21.94 -19.62
C TRP A 38 -12.21 -22.35 -18.28
N LEU A 39 -12.56 -21.34 -17.47
CA LEU A 39 -13.43 -21.49 -16.30
C LEU A 39 -14.64 -20.56 -16.40
N ASP A 40 -15.71 -20.94 -15.72
CA ASP A 40 -16.91 -20.11 -15.60
C ASP A 40 -16.73 -19.15 -14.40
N SER A 41 -16.92 -17.86 -14.67
CA SER A 41 -16.83 -16.76 -13.70
C SER A 41 -17.96 -15.76 -13.94
N THR A 42 -17.92 -14.62 -13.25
CA THR A 42 -18.91 -13.55 -13.34
C THR A 42 -18.22 -12.19 -13.50
N LEU A 43 -18.74 -11.36 -14.40
CA LEU A 43 -18.34 -9.96 -14.56
C LEU A 43 -19.59 -9.09 -14.56
N ASN A 44 -19.68 -8.19 -13.59
CA ASN A 44 -20.85 -7.34 -13.32
C ASN A 44 -22.14 -8.16 -13.15
N GLY A 45 -22.04 -9.30 -12.46
CA GLY A 45 -23.15 -10.24 -12.26
C GLY A 45 -23.50 -11.11 -13.47
N GLU A 46 -22.95 -10.84 -14.66
CA GLU A 46 -23.17 -11.65 -15.85
C GLU A 46 -22.21 -12.84 -15.89
N ASN A 47 -22.73 -14.02 -16.25
CA ASN A 47 -21.90 -15.22 -16.39
C ASN A 47 -20.97 -15.09 -17.60
N VAL A 48 -19.67 -15.25 -17.38
CA VAL A 48 -18.65 -15.15 -18.42
C VAL A 48 -17.67 -16.32 -18.34
N ARG A 49 -17.09 -16.66 -19.50
CA ARG A 49 -15.93 -17.56 -19.55
C ARG A 49 -14.63 -16.77 -19.52
N VAL A 50 -13.74 -17.17 -18.62
CA VAL A 50 -12.44 -16.54 -18.40
C VAL A 50 -11.33 -17.59 -18.48
N GLY A 51 -10.12 -17.15 -18.82
CA GLY A 51 -8.93 -17.98 -18.90
C GLY A 51 -8.40 -18.34 -17.52
N LYS A 52 -7.97 -19.58 -17.34
CA LYS A 52 -7.51 -20.12 -16.06
C LYS A 52 -6.27 -19.41 -15.52
N TYR A 53 -5.26 -19.20 -16.35
CA TYR A 53 -4.06 -18.46 -15.97
C TYR A 53 -4.40 -17.00 -15.65
N ALA A 54 -5.05 -16.30 -16.57
CA ALA A 54 -5.35 -14.88 -16.41
C ALA A 54 -6.20 -14.59 -15.16
N HIS A 55 -7.27 -15.36 -14.95
CA HIS A 55 -8.13 -15.24 -13.76
C HIS A 55 -7.37 -15.55 -12.47
N SER A 56 -6.60 -16.65 -12.45
CA SER A 56 -5.85 -17.03 -11.23
C SER A 56 -4.77 -16.01 -10.87
N LEU A 57 -4.08 -15.43 -11.86
CA LEU A 57 -3.09 -14.38 -11.66
C LEU A 57 -3.74 -13.13 -11.08
N ARG A 58 -4.84 -12.65 -11.65
CA ARG A 58 -5.56 -11.48 -11.13
C ARG A 58 -6.04 -11.70 -9.70
N MET A 59 -6.67 -12.85 -9.43
CA MET A 59 -7.16 -13.20 -8.09
C MET A 59 -6.03 -13.22 -7.06
N ARG A 60 -4.87 -13.80 -7.42
CA ARG A 60 -3.70 -13.83 -6.55
C ARG A 60 -3.17 -12.42 -6.24
N LEU A 61 -2.97 -11.60 -7.28
CA LEU A 61 -2.49 -10.21 -7.10
C LEU A 61 -3.45 -9.39 -6.25
N MET A 62 -4.76 -9.48 -6.50
CA MET A 62 -5.76 -8.77 -5.71
C MET A 62 -5.80 -9.26 -4.26
N ALA A 63 -5.69 -10.56 -4.02
CA ALA A 63 -5.61 -11.14 -2.67
C ALA A 63 -4.38 -10.61 -1.90
N GLU A 64 -3.23 -10.50 -2.56
CA GLU A 64 -2.02 -9.93 -1.98
C GLU A 64 -2.20 -8.45 -1.62
N HIS A 65 -2.80 -7.65 -2.51
CA HIS A 65 -3.06 -6.22 -2.29
C HIS A 65 -3.96 -5.94 -1.08
N ILE A 66 -4.91 -6.83 -0.79
CA ILE A 66 -5.82 -6.72 0.37
C ILE A 66 -5.25 -7.33 1.65
N GLY A 67 -4.04 -7.92 1.58
CA GLY A 67 -3.30 -8.45 2.73
C GLY A 67 -3.61 -9.89 3.10
N LEU A 68 -4.10 -10.70 2.16
CA LEU A 68 -4.17 -12.15 2.35
C LEU A 68 -2.78 -12.77 2.18
N ASP A 69 -2.49 -13.79 2.98
CA ASP A 69 -1.22 -14.53 2.91
C ASP A 69 -1.24 -15.52 1.73
N VAL A 70 -1.05 -14.96 0.54
CA VAL A 70 -1.05 -15.70 -0.73
C VAL A 70 0.08 -16.73 -0.81
N ASP A 71 1.21 -16.48 -0.15
CA ASP A 71 2.34 -17.40 -0.15
C ASP A 71 2.03 -18.65 0.68
N GLN A 72 1.39 -18.48 1.84
CA GLN A 72 0.88 -19.60 2.62
C GLN A 72 -0.21 -20.37 1.87
N MET A 73 -1.13 -19.68 1.20
CA MET A 73 -2.17 -20.32 0.37
C MET A 73 -1.57 -21.14 -0.78
N ASP A 74 -0.54 -20.61 -1.44
CA ASP A 74 0.19 -21.30 -2.51
C ASP A 74 0.91 -22.53 -1.95
N LYS A 75 1.65 -22.40 -0.85
CA LYS A 75 2.30 -23.55 -0.17
C LYS A 75 1.30 -24.66 0.14
N GLU A 76 0.14 -24.33 0.70
CA GLU A 76 -0.89 -25.33 0.99
C GLU A 76 -1.49 -26.00 -0.25
N LYS A 77 -1.57 -25.27 -1.35
CA LYS A 77 -2.07 -25.79 -2.63
C LYS A 77 -1.09 -26.76 -3.26
N TYR A 78 0.20 -26.42 -3.26
CA TYR A 78 1.26 -27.27 -3.80
C TYR A 78 1.54 -28.50 -2.93
N SER A 79 1.56 -28.35 -1.60
CA SER A 79 1.71 -29.48 -0.67
C SER A 79 0.60 -30.53 -0.80
N LYS A 80 -0.61 -30.14 -1.20
CA LYS A 80 -1.73 -31.07 -1.46
C LYS A 80 -1.68 -31.70 -2.86
N GLN A 81 -0.89 -31.15 -3.78
CA GLN A 81 -0.72 -31.69 -5.14
C GLN A 81 0.39 -32.75 -5.21
N ASP A 82 1.44 -32.62 -4.39
CA ASP A 82 2.54 -33.59 -4.31
C ASP A 82 2.09 -34.99 -3.88
N ASP A 83 0.98 -35.10 -3.13
CA ASP A 83 0.40 -36.40 -2.75
C ASP A 83 -0.26 -37.15 -3.94
N ASN A 84 -0.41 -36.53 -5.12
CA ASN A 84 -1.27 -37.08 -6.18
C ASN A 84 -0.75 -37.04 -7.63
N ARG A 85 0.50 -36.66 -7.93
CA ARG A 85 1.16 -36.97 -9.22
C ARG A 85 2.63 -36.53 -9.25
N GLY A 86 3.54 -37.49 -9.47
CA GLY A 86 4.91 -37.20 -9.88
C GLY A 86 4.94 -36.72 -11.34
N ASP A 87 5.14 -35.42 -11.52
CA ASP A 87 5.86 -34.76 -12.63
C ASP A 87 5.55 -33.25 -12.57
N GLY A 88 6.48 -32.48 -12.00
CA GLY A 88 6.45 -31.03 -11.94
C GLY A 88 7.78 -30.45 -12.41
N CYS A 89 7.75 -29.67 -13.49
CA CYS A 89 8.93 -29.20 -14.23
C CYS A 89 9.62 -27.96 -13.61
N LEU A 90 9.49 -27.72 -12.31
CA LEU A 90 10.22 -26.65 -11.61
C LEU A 90 10.67 -27.14 -10.24
N PRO A 91 11.96 -27.03 -9.88
CA PRO A 91 12.44 -27.44 -8.57
C PRO A 91 11.94 -26.47 -7.48
N PRO A 92 11.76 -26.95 -6.23
CA PRO A 92 11.36 -26.11 -5.11
C PRO A 92 12.42 -25.04 -4.84
N PHE A 93 12.01 -23.77 -4.78
CA PHE A 93 12.85 -22.70 -4.25
C PHE A 93 12.80 -22.75 -2.72
N THR A 94 13.73 -23.48 -2.09
CA THR A 94 13.92 -23.47 -0.65
C THR A 94 14.78 -22.28 -0.25
N LEU A 95 14.17 -21.29 0.41
CA LEU A 95 14.92 -20.35 1.25
C LEU A 95 15.16 -21.03 2.59
N GLU A 96 16.41 -21.42 2.85
CA GLU A 96 16.83 -21.79 4.20
C GLU A 96 16.84 -20.53 5.07
N GLU A 97 15.90 -20.46 6.02
CA GLU A 97 15.88 -19.47 7.09
C GLU A 97 17.04 -19.76 8.04
N ASN A 98 18.08 -18.91 8.00
CA ASN A 98 19.10 -18.88 9.04
C ASN A 98 18.64 -17.92 10.15
N ASP A 99 18.00 -18.49 11.16
CA ASP A 99 17.83 -17.91 12.49
C ASP A 99 19.18 -17.88 13.20
N ASP A 100 19.72 -16.69 13.50
CA ASP A 100 20.67 -16.53 14.61
C ASP A 100 20.83 -15.05 15.03
N HIS A 101 20.20 -14.68 16.15
CA HIS A 101 20.89 -14.28 17.38
C HIS A 101 20.05 -13.33 18.26
N LEU A 102 19.43 -13.95 19.26
CA LEU A 102 18.94 -13.33 20.47
C LEU A 102 20.12 -13.16 21.45
N GLN A 103 20.48 -11.93 21.84
CA GLN A 103 21.25 -11.71 23.06
C GLN A 103 20.57 -10.73 24.01
N LYS A 104 20.17 -11.30 25.14
CA LYS A 104 19.78 -10.67 26.40
C LYS A 104 20.87 -9.71 26.90
N ARG A 105 20.45 -8.54 27.39
CA ARG A 105 21.15 -7.87 28.51
C ARG A 105 20.17 -7.30 29.52
N THR A 106 20.44 -7.62 30.77
CA THR A 106 19.72 -7.30 31.99
C THR A 106 20.24 -6.01 32.66
N SER A 107 19.39 -5.48 33.55
CA SER A 107 19.67 -4.65 34.75
C SER A 107 20.18 -3.21 34.58
N SER A 108 19.39 -2.21 34.99
CA SER A 108 19.35 -1.71 36.38
C SER A 108 18.56 -0.38 36.49
N THR A 109 17.75 -0.28 37.53
CA THR A 109 16.92 0.85 37.95
C THR A 109 17.76 1.92 38.63
N LYS A 110 17.62 3.20 38.24
CA LYS A 110 17.81 4.35 39.14
C LYS A 110 16.86 5.50 38.77
N GLU A 111 16.03 5.85 39.75
CA GLU A 111 15.22 7.06 39.80
C GLU A 111 16.12 8.31 39.84
N SER A 112 15.67 9.39 39.20
CA SER A 112 16.01 10.75 39.60
C SER A 112 14.90 11.70 39.14
N GLN A 113 14.15 12.19 40.11
CA GLN A 113 13.23 13.32 39.99
C GLN A 113 14.03 14.58 39.66
N ASN A 114 13.51 15.44 38.78
CA ASN A 114 13.64 16.89 38.95
C ASN A 114 12.57 17.66 38.16
N LEU A 115 11.87 18.52 38.92
CA LEU A 115 11.04 19.63 38.45
C LEU A 115 11.85 20.58 37.56
N ILE A 116 11.20 21.27 36.61
CA ILE A 116 11.12 22.75 36.58
C ILE A 116 10.28 23.29 35.39
N LYS A 117 9.27 24.06 35.79
CA LYS A 117 8.67 25.28 35.21
C LYS A 117 7.89 25.23 33.88
N ASN A 118 6.57 25.26 34.07
CA ASN A 118 5.54 25.80 33.20
C ASN A 118 5.98 27.07 32.44
N THR A 119 5.93 27.00 31.11
CA THR A 119 5.62 28.16 30.27
C THR A 119 4.48 27.74 29.34
N LYS A 120 3.31 28.35 29.50
CA LYS A 120 2.13 28.10 28.65
C LYS A 120 2.42 28.53 27.20
N ARG A 121 2.96 27.63 26.39
CA ARG A 121 2.78 27.68 24.94
C ARG A 121 1.44 27.02 24.65
N LYS A 122 0.52 27.74 23.98
CA LYS A 122 -0.68 27.12 23.39
C LYS A 122 -0.19 25.93 22.56
N SER A 123 -0.50 24.71 23.00
CA SER A 123 -0.19 23.52 22.23
C SER A 123 -1.07 23.59 20.97
N LEU A 124 -0.47 23.93 19.82
CA LEU A 124 -1.06 23.51 18.57
C LEU A 124 -1.16 22.00 18.67
N ASN A 125 -2.38 21.50 18.80
CA ASN A 125 -2.63 20.08 18.83
C ASN A 125 -2.31 19.57 17.42
N TYR A 126 -1.15 18.96 17.26
CA TYR A 126 -0.61 18.53 15.97
C TYR A 126 -1.58 17.61 15.20
N LEU A 127 -2.40 16.86 15.95
CA LEU A 127 -3.47 16.04 15.39
C LEU A 127 -4.68 16.86 14.89
N ASP A 128 -4.93 18.08 15.38
CA ASP A 128 -6.08 18.90 14.96
C ASP A 128 -5.87 19.61 13.63
N PHE A 129 -4.63 19.96 13.27
CA PHE A 129 -4.35 20.70 12.03
C PHE A 129 -4.65 19.85 10.79
N TRP A 130 -4.50 18.52 10.91
CA TRP A 130 -4.65 17.59 9.79
C TRP A 130 -5.76 16.55 10.01
N SER A 131 -6.47 16.56 11.15
CA SER A 131 -7.71 15.78 11.32
C SER A 131 -8.85 16.27 10.41
N THR A 132 -8.69 17.43 9.78
CA THR A 132 -9.63 18.04 8.83
C THR A 132 -9.24 17.83 7.36
N LEU A 133 -8.20 17.05 7.06
CA LEU A 133 -7.76 16.81 5.69
C LEU A 133 -8.50 15.64 5.05
N ASP A 134 -9.56 15.99 4.34
CA ASP A 134 -10.60 15.07 3.90
C ASP A 134 -10.55 14.74 2.39
N CYS A 135 -9.53 15.21 1.66
CA CYS A 135 -9.52 15.15 0.19
C CYS A 135 -9.53 13.72 -0.38
N ASP A 136 -8.92 12.78 0.33
CA ASP A 136 -8.85 11.36 -0.07
C ASP A 136 -9.73 10.44 0.77
N THR A 137 -10.17 10.93 1.94
CA THR A 137 -10.73 10.11 3.02
C THR A 137 -12.19 10.41 3.28
N ASN A 138 -12.77 11.42 2.63
CA ASN A 138 -14.19 11.65 2.76
C ASN A 138 -14.92 10.40 2.24
N THR A 139 -15.63 9.74 3.14
CA THR A 139 -16.65 8.76 2.78
C THR A 139 -17.92 9.47 2.31
N ASN A 140 -17.89 10.81 2.14
CA ASN A 140 -19.05 11.69 2.00
C ASN A 140 -20.13 11.42 3.06
N ASN A 141 -19.74 11.03 4.27
CA ASN A 141 -20.65 10.56 5.32
C ASN A 141 -21.60 9.44 4.84
N ASP A 142 -21.22 8.64 3.82
CA ASP A 142 -22.03 7.51 3.39
C ASP A 142 -21.85 6.35 4.39
N PRO A 143 -22.86 6.04 5.22
CA PRO A 143 -22.80 4.92 6.14
C PRO A 143 -22.66 3.58 5.42
N LYS A 144 -22.85 3.53 4.10
CA LYS A 144 -22.64 2.33 3.30
C LYS A 144 -21.16 2.08 3.04
N ASN A 145 -20.27 3.08 3.04
CA ASN A 145 -18.83 2.92 2.76
C ASN A 145 -18.00 2.45 3.96
N SER A 146 -18.61 1.87 4.98
CA SER A 146 -17.86 1.14 6.01
C SER A 146 -17.27 -0.14 5.40
N LEU A 147 -15.99 -0.42 5.68
CA LEU A 147 -15.43 -1.75 5.41
C LEU A 147 -16.31 -2.79 6.12
N PRO A 148 -16.50 -3.98 5.51
CA PRO A 148 -17.20 -5.07 6.18
C PRO A 148 -16.61 -5.36 7.57
N GLU A 149 -17.45 -5.73 8.53
CA GLU A 149 -17.09 -5.88 9.95
C GLU A 149 -15.84 -6.77 10.16
N TYR A 150 -15.66 -7.80 9.31
CA TYR A 150 -14.50 -8.69 9.36
C TYR A 150 -13.15 -8.02 9.03
N TYR A 151 -13.13 -6.89 8.33
CA TYR A 151 -11.90 -6.10 8.06
C TYR A 151 -11.51 -5.16 9.19
N THR A 152 -12.47 -4.80 10.04
CA THR A 152 -12.24 -3.90 11.19
C THR A 152 -11.60 -4.62 12.38
N GLY A 153 -11.47 -5.96 12.31
CA GLY A 153 -10.87 -6.80 13.34
C GLY A 153 -9.34 -6.91 13.29
N SER A 154 -8.74 -7.24 14.43
CA SER A 154 -7.31 -7.59 14.53
C SER A 154 -6.93 -8.69 13.53
N PRO A 155 -5.77 -8.63 12.84
CA PRO A 155 -5.33 -9.62 11.83
C PRO A 155 -5.43 -11.09 12.29
N SER A 156 -5.31 -11.32 13.59
CA SER A 156 -5.32 -12.64 14.24
C SER A 156 -6.67 -13.38 14.21
N ASN A 157 -7.75 -12.77 13.73
CA ASN A 157 -9.11 -13.33 13.81
C ASN A 157 -9.74 -13.67 12.45
N PHE A 158 -8.99 -13.66 11.35
CA PHE A 158 -9.50 -14.09 10.04
C PHE A 158 -9.93 -15.55 10.09
N LYS A 159 -11.23 -15.82 9.94
CA LYS A 159 -11.74 -17.19 9.84
C LYS A 159 -11.75 -17.61 8.38
N LYS A 160 -11.59 -18.91 8.12
CA LYS A 160 -11.74 -19.53 6.79
C LYS A 160 -13.06 -19.17 6.06
N ARG A 161 -14.11 -18.83 6.81
CA ARG A 161 -15.40 -18.35 6.27
C ARG A 161 -15.29 -16.93 5.67
N ASP A 162 -14.46 -16.08 6.24
CA ASP A 162 -14.25 -14.69 5.79
C ASP A 162 -13.42 -14.68 4.49
N GLU A 163 -12.47 -15.62 4.35
CA GLU A 163 -11.72 -15.85 3.10
C GLU A 163 -12.63 -16.24 1.93
N LEU A 164 -13.62 -17.13 2.17
CA LEU A 164 -14.58 -17.52 1.14
C LEU A 164 -15.44 -16.33 0.69
N SER A 165 -15.86 -15.45 1.61
CA SER A 165 -16.58 -14.23 1.23
C SER A 165 -15.72 -13.24 0.44
N LEU A 166 -14.42 -13.20 0.73
CA LEU A 166 -13.49 -12.34 0.02
C LEU A 166 -13.22 -12.83 -1.38
N TYR A 167 -13.05 -14.14 -1.53
CA TYR A 167 -12.91 -14.76 -2.83
C TYR A 167 -14.10 -14.42 -3.74
N GLU A 168 -15.34 -14.49 -3.22
CA GLU A 168 -16.53 -14.09 -3.98
C GLU A 168 -16.55 -12.61 -4.37
N ILE A 169 -16.09 -11.70 -3.50
CA ILE A 169 -15.97 -10.28 -3.82
C ILE A 169 -14.89 -10.06 -4.90
N LEU A 170 -13.73 -10.70 -4.77
CA LEU A 170 -12.63 -10.56 -5.73
C LEU A 170 -12.92 -11.22 -7.08
N LYS A 171 -13.82 -12.22 -7.11
CA LYS A 171 -14.16 -12.97 -8.32
C LYS A 171 -14.72 -12.07 -9.42
N ASP A 172 -15.52 -11.06 -9.05
CA ASP A 172 -16.13 -10.09 -9.96
C ASP A 172 -15.50 -8.70 -9.77
N PRO A 173 -14.39 -8.38 -10.48
CA PRO A 173 -13.66 -7.13 -10.30
C PRO A 173 -14.37 -5.88 -10.85
N VAL A 174 -15.48 -6.03 -11.56
CA VAL A 174 -16.21 -4.89 -12.17
C VAL A 174 -17.52 -4.59 -11.47
N GLY A 175 -18.01 -5.50 -10.61
CA GLY A 175 -19.22 -5.28 -9.82
C GLY A 175 -19.06 -4.21 -8.73
N ASP A 176 -20.17 -3.54 -8.41
CA ASP A 176 -20.22 -2.46 -7.41
C ASP A 176 -19.68 -2.88 -6.03
N SER A 177 -19.95 -4.12 -5.62
CA SER A 177 -19.48 -4.65 -4.34
C SER A 177 -17.96 -4.65 -4.26
N PHE A 178 -17.30 -5.10 -5.33
CA PHE A 178 -15.85 -5.09 -5.42
C PHE A 178 -15.31 -3.66 -5.44
N GLN A 179 -15.83 -2.81 -6.33
CA GLN A 179 -15.35 -1.43 -6.50
C GLN A 179 -15.41 -0.66 -5.20
N LYS A 180 -16.55 -0.77 -4.50
CA LYS A 180 -16.74 -0.15 -3.20
C LYS A 180 -15.77 -0.67 -2.14
N PHE A 181 -15.59 -1.98 -2.06
CA PHE A 181 -14.65 -2.59 -1.13
C PHE A 181 -13.21 -2.14 -1.41
N TRP A 182 -12.77 -2.23 -2.67
CA TRP A 182 -11.43 -1.87 -3.12
C TRP A 182 -11.10 -0.40 -2.82
N HIS A 183 -11.98 0.53 -3.19
CA HIS A 183 -11.80 1.94 -2.92
C HIS A 183 -11.83 2.27 -1.43
N THR A 184 -12.74 1.67 -0.66
CA THR A 184 -12.82 1.92 0.78
C THR A 184 -11.54 1.48 1.48
N LEU A 185 -11.02 0.30 1.14
CA LEU A 185 -9.77 -0.20 1.70
C LEU A 185 -8.59 0.73 1.37
N ALA A 186 -8.48 1.14 0.10
CA ALA A 186 -7.44 2.06 -0.34
C ALA A 186 -7.49 3.39 0.43
N ARG A 187 -8.67 3.99 0.58
CA ARG A 187 -8.85 5.26 1.33
C ARG A 187 -8.51 5.10 2.80
N SER A 188 -8.97 4.02 3.43
CA SER A 188 -8.69 3.72 4.83
C SER A 188 -7.19 3.56 5.06
N ASN A 189 -6.49 2.80 4.22
CA ASN A 189 -5.04 2.64 4.33
C ASN A 189 -4.31 3.97 4.09
N THR A 190 -4.72 4.77 3.10
CA THR A 190 -4.15 6.11 2.88
C THR A 190 -4.25 6.99 4.13
N ASP A 191 -5.41 7.04 4.80
CA ASP A 191 -5.57 7.77 6.07
C ASP A 191 -4.63 7.24 7.16
N LEU A 192 -4.59 5.91 7.31
CA LEU A 192 -3.78 5.26 8.34
C LEU A 192 -2.28 5.50 8.12
N PHE A 193 -1.79 5.39 6.89
CA PHE A 193 -0.39 5.70 6.55
C PHE A 193 -0.07 7.18 6.79
N ARG A 194 -0.95 8.09 6.36
CA ARG A 194 -0.82 9.54 6.59
C ARG A 194 -0.69 9.86 8.07
N ARG A 195 -1.57 9.31 8.91
CA ARG A 195 -1.58 9.56 10.37
C ARG A 195 -0.45 8.86 11.12
N SER A 196 0.01 7.73 10.61
CA SER A 196 1.10 6.94 11.23
C SER A 196 2.47 7.53 10.94
N PHE A 197 2.70 7.98 9.71
CA PHE A 197 4.04 8.27 9.21
C PHE A 197 4.21 9.65 8.58
N LEU A 198 3.12 10.33 8.20
CA LEU A 198 3.16 11.58 7.44
C LEU A 198 4.00 11.38 6.17
N VAL A 199 3.48 10.54 5.28
CA VAL A 199 4.12 10.17 4.02
C VAL A 199 3.81 11.17 2.90
N MET A 200 4.71 11.21 1.91
CA MET A 200 4.54 11.89 0.63
C MET A 200 4.60 10.83 -0.48
N PRO A 201 4.01 11.05 -1.67
CA PRO A 201 3.18 12.20 -2.06
C PRO A 201 1.81 12.23 -1.36
N ASP A 202 1.18 13.41 -1.27
CA ASP A 202 -0.09 13.60 -0.55
C ASP A 202 -0.94 14.72 -1.16
N ASN A 203 -2.25 14.47 -1.37
CA ASN A 203 -3.16 15.43 -2.00
C ASN A 203 -3.43 16.69 -1.16
N ASN A 204 -3.06 16.69 0.11
CA ASN A 204 -3.17 17.87 0.98
C ASN A 204 -1.99 18.83 0.86
N VAL A 205 -0.99 18.50 0.05
CA VAL A 205 0.16 19.34 -0.24
C VAL A 205 0.06 19.83 -1.67
N LYS A 206 -0.25 21.11 -1.85
CA LYS A 206 -0.54 21.72 -3.15
C LYS A 206 0.61 22.53 -3.73
N ASN A 207 1.55 22.97 -2.89
CA ASN A 207 2.65 23.85 -3.26
C ASN A 207 3.93 23.59 -2.45
N TRP A 208 5.03 24.23 -2.85
CA TRP A 208 6.34 24.08 -2.19
C TRP A 208 6.36 24.56 -0.73
N ASP A 209 5.59 25.60 -0.40
CA ASP A 209 5.48 26.12 0.96
C ASP A 209 4.83 25.10 1.90
N GLU A 210 3.72 24.50 1.45
CA GLU A 210 3.04 23.41 2.15
C GLU A 210 3.92 22.16 2.25
N TYR A 211 4.67 21.83 1.20
CA TYR A 211 5.62 20.72 1.20
C TYR A 211 6.70 20.91 2.27
N HIS A 212 7.34 22.08 2.31
CA HIS A 212 8.37 22.37 3.30
C HIS A 212 7.80 22.41 4.72
N HIS A 213 6.60 22.94 4.89
CA HIS A 213 5.88 22.88 6.16
C HIS A 213 5.65 21.42 6.59
N PHE A 214 5.17 20.58 5.69
CA PHE A 214 4.91 19.17 5.92
C PHE A 214 6.18 18.40 6.33
N ILE A 215 7.28 18.54 5.58
CA ILE A 215 8.54 17.86 5.89
C ILE A 215 9.08 18.27 7.25
N LYS A 216 8.99 19.55 7.60
CA LYS A 216 9.39 20.05 8.93
C LYS A 216 8.52 19.44 10.03
N MET A 217 7.22 19.35 9.80
CA MET A 217 6.25 18.76 10.72
C MET A 217 6.51 17.25 10.92
N ALA A 218 6.71 16.50 9.83
CA ALA A 218 7.04 15.07 9.87
C ALA A 218 8.33 14.78 10.64
N LYS A 219 9.37 15.61 10.48
CA LYS A 219 10.62 15.48 11.26
C LYS A 219 10.37 15.64 12.76
N VAL A 220 9.54 16.59 13.17
CA VAL A 220 9.19 16.81 14.58
C VAL A 220 8.36 15.65 15.11
N PHE A 221 7.34 15.21 14.37
CA PHE A 221 6.45 14.14 14.77
C PHE A 221 7.17 12.80 14.94
N LEU A 222 8.04 12.44 14.00
CA LEU A 222 8.80 11.20 14.03
C LEU A 222 10.03 11.24 14.95
N GLY A 223 10.28 12.37 15.64
CA GLY A 223 11.44 12.52 16.52
C GLY A 223 12.80 12.58 15.78
N ARG A 224 12.79 12.97 14.50
CA ARG A 224 13.97 13.10 13.62
C ARG A 224 14.49 14.55 13.59
N THR A 225 14.62 15.19 14.74
CA THR A 225 15.21 16.54 14.81
C THR A 225 16.72 16.43 15.00
N ASP A 226 17.49 17.05 14.10
CA ASP A 226 18.94 17.25 14.28
C ASP A 226 19.17 18.23 15.43
N THR A 227 19.33 17.73 16.65
CA THR A 227 19.96 18.54 17.69
C THR A 227 21.45 18.59 17.36
N LYS A 228 21.99 19.80 17.20
CA LYS A 228 23.44 20.03 16.99
C LYS A 228 24.31 19.51 18.16
N HIS A 229 23.73 18.84 19.16
CA HIS A 229 24.37 18.26 20.33
C HIS A 229 23.80 16.84 20.57
N GLY A 230 24.04 15.92 19.62
CA GLY A 230 24.11 14.46 19.86
C GLY A 230 22.95 13.79 20.61
N GLY A 231 21.72 14.30 20.53
CA GLY A 231 20.56 13.72 21.22
C GLY A 231 19.36 13.62 20.30
N THR A 232 19.12 12.44 19.74
CA THR A 232 17.85 12.13 19.06
C THR A 232 16.73 12.26 20.09
N SER A 233 15.86 13.26 19.92
CA SER A 233 14.67 13.38 20.77
C SER A 233 13.67 12.33 20.31
N ALA A 234 13.67 11.17 20.97
CA ALA A 234 12.72 10.11 20.70
C ALA A 234 11.29 10.69 20.71
N ALA A 235 10.50 10.37 19.68
CA ALA A 235 9.06 10.64 19.72
C ALA A 235 8.51 10.12 21.06
N SER A 236 7.69 10.92 21.75
CA SER A 236 7.14 10.55 23.06
C SER A 236 6.57 9.12 22.98
N ALA A 237 6.87 8.28 23.98
CA ALA A 237 6.37 6.90 24.03
C ALA A 237 4.84 6.81 23.82
N SER A 238 4.10 7.87 24.19
CA SER A 238 2.65 7.99 23.95
C SER A 238 2.27 8.11 22.46
N VAL A 239 3.11 8.74 21.64
CA VAL A 239 2.92 8.84 20.18
C VAL A 239 3.24 7.50 19.53
N GLN A 240 4.33 6.84 19.95
CA GLN A 240 4.70 5.51 19.45
C GLN A 240 3.59 4.48 19.70
N GLY A 241 2.99 4.46 20.89
CA GLY A 241 1.86 3.56 21.19
C GLY A 241 0.65 3.79 20.27
N LYS A 242 0.27 5.06 20.04
CA LYS A 242 -0.84 5.39 19.13
C LYS A 242 -0.55 4.99 17.69
N VAL A 243 0.68 5.20 17.21
CA VAL A 243 1.09 4.79 15.86
C VAL A 243 0.99 3.27 15.72
N VAL A 244 1.46 2.50 16.70
CA VAL A 244 1.33 1.03 16.69
C VAL A 244 -0.13 0.59 16.59
N ASP A 245 -1.05 1.27 17.27
CA ASP A 245 -2.49 0.95 17.19
C ASP A 245 -3.13 1.34 15.85
N LEU A 246 -2.63 2.37 15.16
CA LEU A 246 -3.01 2.68 13.77
C LEU A 246 -2.48 1.62 12.81
N LEU A 247 -1.22 1.17 12.97
CA LEU A 247 -0.62 0.16 12.10
C LEU A 247 -1.35 -1.18 12.16
N LYS A 248 -1.89 -1.57 13.32
CA LYS A 248 -2.72 -2.79 13.46
C LYS A 248 -4.01 -2.76 12.63
N GLN A 249 -4.48 -1.58 12.26
CA GLN A 249 -5.70 -1.39 11.45
C GLN A 249 -5.41 -1.43 9.94
N ILE A 250 -4.15 -1.28 9.52
CA ILE A 250 -3.76 -1.36 8.11
C ILE A 250 -3.92 -2.80 7.63
N LYS A 251 -4.50 -2.96 6.44
CA LYS A 251 -4.76 -4.27 5.82
C LYS A 251 -4.26 -4.27 4.39
N GLY A 252 -3.34 -5.18 4.09
CA GLY A 252 -2.66 -5.19 2.81
C GLY A 252 -1.85 -3.91 2.59
N HIS A 253 -1.73 -3.52 1.32
CA HIS A 253 -0.85 -2.42 0.91
C HIS A 253 -1.47 -1.52 -0.16
N LEU A 254 -2.76 -1.74 -0.47
CA LEU A 254 -3.51 -0.88 -1.37
C LEU A 254 -3.68 0.52 -0.75
N VAL A 255 -3.33 1.57 -1.50
CA VAL A 255 -3.50 2.99 -1.14
C VAL A 255 -3.98 3.78 -2.35
N ILE A 256 -4.63 4.93 -2.12
CA ILE A 256 -4.99 5.87 -3.18
C ILE A 256 -3.73 6.54 -3.73
N TRP A 257 -3.63 6.60 -5.06
CA TRP A 257 -2.62 7.41 -5.73
C TRP A 257 -3.00 8.91 -5.65
N PRO A 258 -2.11 9.79 -5.17
CA PRO A 258 -2.44 11.20 -4.94
C PRO A 258 -2.33 12.02 -6.23
N ASN A 259 -3.44 12.09 -6.99
CA ASN A 259 -3.52 12.83 -8.27
C ASN A 259 -3.38 14.37 -8.15
N TYR A 260 -3.57 14.92 -6.96
CA TYR A 260 -3.61 16.36 -6.72
C TYR A 260 -2.46 16.87 -5.84
N PHE A 261 -1.43 16.04 -5.66
CA PHE A 261 -0.19 16.45 -5.02
C PHE A 261 0.52 17.49 -5.90
N MET A 262 0.90 18.63 -5.33
CA MET A 262 1.61 19.73 -6.01
C MET A 262 0.84 20.36 -7.18
N GLU A 263 -0.48 20.18 -7.23
CA GLU A 263 -1.36 20.63 -8.33
C GLU A 263 -1.19 22.13 -8.65
N GLN A 264 -0.98 23.00 -7.65
CA GLN A 264 -0.78 24.44 -7.90
C GLN A 264 0.56 24.73 -8.58
N GLU A 265 1.61 23.95 -8.30
CA GLU A 265 2.94 24.11 -8.92
C GLU A 265 2.93 23.59 -10.36
N ASP A 266 2.16 22.53 -10.61
CA ASP A 266 1.96 21.99 -11.95
C ASP A 266 1.20 22.98 -12.83
N GLU A 267 0.08 23.54 -12.34
CA GLU A 267 -0.67 24.60 -13.03
C GLU A 267 0.20 25.82 -13.37
N ASN A 268 1.16 26.15 -12.50
CA ASN A 268 2.10 27.26 -12.70
C ASN A 268 3.33 26.91 -13.56
N ASN A 269 3.48 25.65 -14.02
CA ASN A 269 4.69 25.13 -14.68
C ASN A 269 5.99 25.27 -13.86
N GLU A 270 5.86 25.35 -12.54
CA GLU A 270 6.96 25.47 -11.56
C GLU A 270 7.28 24.14 -10.85
N PHE A 271 6.56 23.06 -11.21
CA PHE A 271 6.82 21.72 -10.70
C PHE A 271 8.23 21.20 -11.03
N ILE A 272 8.69 21.46 -12.27
CA ILE A 272 10.04 21.12 -12.74
C ILE A 272 10.94 22.36 -12.62
N PHE A 273 12.05 22.27 -11.89
CA PHE A 273 12.99 23.39 -11.79
C PHE A 273 13.59 23.72 -13.17
N GLN A 274 13.96 24.98 -13.40
CA GLN A 274 14.53 25.40 -14.68
C GLN A 274 15.77 24.58 -15.11
N ILE A 275 16.53 24.04 -14.14
CA ILE A 275 17.69 23.20 -14.39
C ILE A 275 17.31 21.79 -14.88
N ASP A 276 16.16 21.28 -14.45
CA ASP A 276 15.63 19.97 -14.85
C ASP A 276 14.96 20.04 -16.23
N LYS A 277 14.70 21.24 -16.75
CA LYS A 277 14.25 21.49 -18.13
C LYS A 277 15.39 21.52 -19.16
N ILE A 278 16.65 21.43 -18.71
CA ILE A 278 17.84 21.40 -19.57
C ILE A 278 18.00 20.05 -20.30
N PRO A 279 17.87 18.88 -19.64
CA PRO A 279 17.86 17.62 -20.36
C PRO A 279 16.69 17.51 -21.34
N PRO A 280 16.85 16.81 -22.47
CA PRO A 280 15.75 16.57 -23.41
C PRO A 280 14.59 15.86 -22.69
N ILE A 281 13.36 16.36 -22.85
CA ILE A 281 12.19 15.82 -22.15
C ILE A 281 11.96 14.33 -22.44
N GLU A 282 12.45 13.85 -23.59
CA GLU A 282 12.42 12.43 -24.00
C GLU A 282 13.19 11.50 -23.04
N ILE A 283 13.97 12.04 -22.08
CA ILE A 283 14.56 11.21 -21.02
C ILE A 283 13.56 10.88 -19.90
N PHE A 284 12.43 11.57 -19.83
CA PHE A 284 11.41 11.39 -18.80
C PHE A 284 10.11 10.80 -19.37
N ASP A 285 9.87 10.97 -20.68
CA ASP A 285 8.78 10.35 -21.45
C ASP A 285 9.14 8.95 -21.99
#